data_AF-A0A061EEG4-F1
#
_entry.id   AF-A0A061EEG4-F1
#
_cell.length_a   1.000
_cell.length_b   1.000
_cell.length_c   1.000
_cell.angle_alpha   90.00
_cell.angle_beta   90.00
_cell.angle_gamma   90.00
#
_symmetry.space_group_name_H-M   'P 1'
#
loop_
_entity.id
_entity.type
_entity.pdbx_description
1 polymer ?
#
loop_
_entity_poly.entity_id
_entity_poly.type
_entity_poly.pdbx_seq_one_letter_code
_entity_poly.pdbx_strand_id
1 'polypeptide(L)'
;METIMSLFRLLPFKFVFVSVFLSLLHAVLCKVCRAPKLSGHGPPSYPVIGCLISFYKSRTRLLEWYTELLAASATNTIVVNRLGARRTIVTANSENVEYMLKTNFNNFPKGKPFTEILGDFLGYGIFNVDGELWRMQRKLASHAFSTNSLREVVMSTLEEEGWIAVV
;
A
#
# COMPACT_ATOMS: atom_id res chain seq x y z
N MET A 1 -46.61 25.85 9.61
CA MET A 1 -46.60 26.77 8.46
C MET A 1 -45.37 27.68 8.51
N GLU A 2 -45.07 28.28 9.67
CA GLU A 2 -43.89 29.14 9.88
C GLU A 2 -42.54 28.49 9.58
N THR A 3 -42.36 27.22 9.97
CA THR A 3 -41.13 26.44 9.71
C THR A 3 -40.92 26.14 8.22
N ILE A 4 -42.00 25.98 7.46
CA ILE A 4 -41.94 25.73 6.01
C ILE A 4 -41.60 27.03 5.28
N MET A 5 -42.15 28.16 5.75
CA MET A 5 -41.86 29.49 5.20
C MET A 5 -40.42 29.95 5.53
N SER A 6 -39.89 29.63 6.71
CA SER A 6 -38.49 29.93 7.07
C SER A 6 -37.50 29.08 6.28
N LEU A 7 -37.84 27.81 6.01
CA LEU A 7 -37.06 26.93 5.14
C LEU A 7 -36.96 27.50 3.72
N PHE A 8 -38.08 27.98 3.16
CA PHE A 8 -38.12 28.58 1.81
C PHE A 8 -37.30 29.87 1.69
N ARG A 9 -37.24 30.70 2.75
CA ARG A 9 -36.44 31.93 2.76
C ARG A 9 -34.93 31.70 2.77
N LEU A 10 -34.47 30.56 3.28
CA LEU A 10 -33.05 30.21 3.36
C LEU A 10 -32.53 29.43 2.14
N LEU A 11 -33.42 28.91 1.29
CA LEU A 11 -33.07 28.20 0.05
C LEU A 11 -32.15 29.00 -0.89
N PRO A 12 -32.41 30.29 -1.23
CA PRO A 12 -31.53 31.03 -2.13
C PRO A 12 -30.14 31.26 -1.54
N PHE A 13 -30.05 31.50 -0.22
CA PHE A 13 -28.77 31.66 0.47
C PHE A 13 -27.95 30.37 0.46
N LYS A 14 -28.59 29.21 0.67
CA LYS A 14 -27.92 27.91 0.55
C LYS A 14 -27.45 27.64 -0.88
N PHE A 15 -28.25 27.99 -1.89
CA PHE A 15 -27.89 27.80 -3.30
C PHE A 15 -26.70 28.69 -3.73
N VAL A 16 -26.70 29.96 -3.32
CA VAL A 16 -25.58 30.89 -3.56
C VAL A 16 -24.32 30.39 -2.86
N PHE A 17 -24.43 29.96 -1.60
CA PHE A 17 -23.30 29.41 -0.86
C PHE A 17 -22.70 28.16 -1.53
N VAL A 18 -23.56 27.23 -1.99
CA VAL A 18 -23.13 26.03 -2.71
C VAL A 18 -22.49 26.37 -4.06
N SER A 19 -23.03 27.33 -4.82
CA SER A 19 -22.47 27.77 -6.10
C SER A 19 -21.11 28.45 -5.94
N VAL A 20 -20.96 29.32 -4.94
CA VAL A 20 -19.68 29.96 -4.59
C VAL A 20 -18.67 28.90 -4.13
N PHE A 21 -19.09 27.93 -3.32
CA PHE A 21 -18.24 26.83 -2.90
C PHE A 21 -17.78 25.96 -4.08
N LEU A 22 -18.68 25.60 -5.00
CA LEU A 22 -18.36 24.81 -6.19
C LEU A 22 -17.42 25.55 -7.15
N SER A 23 -17.61 26.85 -7.35
CA SER A 23 -16.74 27.68 -8.20
C SER A 23 -15.36 27.88 -7.58
N LEU A 24 -15.26 28.10 -6.26
CA LEU A 24 -13.99 28.11 -5.53
C LEU A 24 -13.30 26.75 -5.60
N LEU A 25 -14.02 25.66 -5.38
CA LEU A 25 -13.50 24.29 -5.51
C LEU A 25 -12.98 24.04 -6.93
N HIS A 26 -13.74 24.43 -7.95
CA HIS A 26 -13.31 24.30 -9.35
C HIS A 26 -12.06 25.12 -9.64
N ALA A 27 -11.97 26.37 -9.16
CA ALA A 27 -10.79 27.21 -9.31
C ALA A 27 -9.56 26.61 -8.60
N VAL A 28 -9.73 26.05 -7.40
CA VAL A 28 -8.67 25.35 -6.66
C VAL A 28 -8.24 24.08 -7.41
N LEU A 29 -9.18 23.25 -7.85
CA LEU A 29 -8.90 22.05 -8.64
C LEU A 29 -8.19 22.41 -9.95
N CYS A 30 -8.61 23.45 -10.66
CA CYS A 30 -7.93 23.94 -11.86
C CYS A 30 -6.50 24.40 -11.58
N LYS A 31 -6.26 25.16 -10.50
CA LYS A 31 -4.90 25.57 -10.11
C LYS A 31 -4.03 24.38 -9.75
N VAL A 32 -4.57 23.39 -9.05
CA VAL A 32 -3.85 22.17 -8.68
C VAL A 32 -3.52 21.32 -9.90
N CYS A 33 -4.47 21.12 -10.83
CA CYS A 33 -4.24 20.38 -12.07
C CYS A 33 -3.27 21.08 -13.04
N ARG A 34 -3.21 22.43 -12.99
CA ARG A 34 -2.31 23.26 -13.81
C ARG A 34 -0.95 23.52 -13.15
N ALA A 35 -0.77 23.14 -11.89
CA ALA A 35 0.51 23.33 -11.20
C ALA A 35 1.61 22.54 -11.94
N PRO A 36 2.82 23.13 -12.09
CA PRO A 36 3.94 22.43 -12.71
C PRO A 36 4.23 21.15 -11.92
N LYS A 37 4.37 20.05 -12.64
CA LYS A 37 4.75 18.76 -12.06
C LYS A 37 6.16 18.90 -11.50
N LEU A 38 6.37 18.53 -10.24
CA LEU A 38 7.72 18.40 -9.72
C LEU A 38 8.40 17.21 -10.43
N SER A 39 9.49 17.45 -11.15
CA SER A 39 10.33 16.39 -11.71
C SER A 39 11.41 16.00 -10.71
N GLY A 40 11.12 14.95 -9.93
CA GLY A 40 12.12 14.22 -9.15
C GLY A 40 12.29 12.81 -9.71
N HIS A 41 13.05 11.98 -9.00
CA HIS A 41 13.18 10.55 -9.29
C HIS A 41 11.89 9.82 -8.89
N GLY A 42 10.75 10.11 -9.53
CA GLY A 42 9.46 9.57 -9.10
C GLY A 42 8.29 10.00 -9.98
N PRO A 43 7.06 9.54 -9.65
CA PRO A 43 5.88 9.82 -10.46
C PRO A 43 5.55 11.31 -10.48
N PRO A 44 4.90 11.78 -11.57
CA PRO A 44 4.41 13.15 -11.68
C PRO A 44 3.62 13.56 -10.43
N SER A 45 4.14 14.56 -9.71
CA SER A 45 3.62 14.97 -8.42
C SER A 45 3.14 16.42 -8.45
N TYR A 46 1.93 16.65 -7.95
CA TYR A 46 1.33 17.97 -7.75
C TYR A 46 1.62 18.49 -6.33
N PRO A 47 1.76 19.82 -6.10
CA PRO A 47 2.17 20.36 -4.81
C PRO A 47 1.31 19.93 -3.61
N VAL A 48 -0.01 19.81 -3.80
CA VAL A 48 -0.96 19.49 -2.72
C VAL A 48 -1.35 18.02 -2.71
N ILE A 49 -1.64 17.44 -3.88
CA ILE A 49 -2.19 16.08 -3.97
C ILE A 49 -1.09 15.02 -4.13
N GLY A 50 0.14 15.45 -4.44
CA GLY A 50 1.23 14.54 -4.79
C GLY A 50 0.93 13.77 -6.08
N CYS A 51 1.29 12.50 -6.12
CA CYS A 51 1.07 11.61 -7.26
C CYS A 51 -0.29 10.89 -7.23
N LEU A 52 -1.24 11.31 -6.39
CA LEU A 52 -2.52 10.61 -6.14
C LEU A 52 -3.28 10.33 -7.44
N ILE A 53 -3.37 11.31 -8.34
CA ILE A 53 -4.07 11.16 -9.62
C ILE A 53 -3.43 10.06 -10.48
N SER A 54 -2.10 10.09 -10.62
CA SER A 54 -1.36 9.08 -11.39
C SER A 54 -1.46 7.68 -10.77
N PHE A 55 -1.44 7.60 -9.44
CA PHE A 55 -1.56 6.35 -8.69
C PHE A 55 -2.93 5.69 -8.91
N TYR A 56 -4.01 6.46 -8.80
CA TYR A 56 -5.37 5.94 -9.02
C TYR A 56 -5.64 5.59 -10.47
N LYS A 57 -5.06 6.32 -11.43
CA LYS A 57 -5.17 5.98 -12.86
C LYS A 57 -4.52 4.63 -13.19
N SER A 58 -3.41 4.30 -12.52
CA SER A 58 -2.66 3.05 -12.73
C SER A 58 -3.03 1.92 -11.75
N ARG A 59 -4.14 2.04 -11.00
CA ARG A 59 -4.49 1.12 -9.91
C ARG A 59 -4.60 -0.36 -10.30
N THR A 60 -4.98 -0.66 -11.54
CA THR A 60 -5.11 -2.03 -12.06
C THR A 60 -3.76 -2.62 -12.50
N ARG A 61 -2.77 -1.77 -12.79
CA ARG A 61 -1.42 -2.12 -13.25
C ARG A 61 -0.36 -1.52 -12.32
N LEU A 62 -0.61 -1.61 -11.02
CA LEU A 62 0.12 -0.87 -10.01
C LEU A 62 1.59 -1.33 -9.90
N LEU A 63 1.83 -2.64 -9.99
CA LEU A 63 3.18 -3.21 -10.02
C LEU A 63 3.96 -2.74 -11.25
N GLU A 64 3.34 -2.85 -12.43
CA GLU A 64 3.96 -2.39 -13.69
C GLU A 64 4.30 -0.90 -13.64
N TRP A 65 3.40 -0.08 -13.10
CA TRP A 65 3.62 1.34 -12.89
C TRP A 65 4.83 1.62 -11.98
N TYR A 66 4.98 0.87 -10.88
CA TYR A 66 6.18 0.98 -10.05
C TYR A 66 7.44 0.56 -10.78
N THR A 67 7.42 -0.57 -11.49
CA THR A 67 8.58 -1.08 -12.20
C THR A 67 9.03 -0.14 -13.31
N GLU A 68 8.10 0.47 -14.05
CA GLU A 68 8.39 1.47 -15.08
C GLU A 68 9.07 2.71 -14.47
N LEU A 69 8.56 3.20 -13.34
CA LEU A 69 9.14 4.34 -12.62
C LEU A 69 10.53 4.04 -12.05
N LEU A 70 10.74 2.82 -11.53
CA LEU A 70 12.03 2.38 -11.02
C LEU A 70 13.04 2.23 -12.15
N ALA A 71 12.65 1.61 -13.27
CA ALA A 71 13.51 1.44 -14.44
C ALA A 71 13.90 2.78 -15.09
N ALA A 72 13.02 3.78 -15.03
CA ALA A 72 13.30 5.13 -15.50
C ALA A 72 14.21 5.94 -14.53
N SER A 73 14.38 5.49 -13.29
CA SER A 73 15.21 6.17 -12.28
C SER A 73 16.65 5.69 -12.36
N ALA A 74 17.60 6.61 -12.44
CA ALA A 74 19.03 6.27 -12.50
C ALA A 74 19.53 5.47 -11.29
N THR A 75 18.88 5.61 -10.13
CA THR A 75 19.26 4.93 -8.88
C THR A 75 18.40 3.70 -8.58
N ASN A 76 17.49 3.32 -9.48
CA ASN A 76 16.44 2.32 -9.23
C ASN A 76 15.68 2.58 -7.92
N THR A 77 15.57 3.86 -7.53
CA THR A 77 14.90 4.28 -6.30
C THR A 77 13.99 5.44 -6.63
N ILE A 78 12.76 5.39 -6.13
CA ILE A 78 11.78 6.45 -6.33
C ILE A 78 11.11 6.88 -5.03
N VAL A 79 10.61 8.12 -5.05
CA VAL A 79 9.84 8.69 -3.94
C VAL A 79 8.38 8.87 -4.37
N VAL A 80 7.48 8.26 -3.62
CA VAL A 80 6.04 8.30 -3.86
C VAL A 80 5.40 9.08 -2.71
N ASN A 81 4.85 10.25 -3.05
CA ASN A 81 4.17 11.11 -2.10
C ASN A 81 2.74 11.35 -2.58
N ARG A 82 1.74 11.08 -1.73
CA ARG A 82 0.33 11.26 -2.07
C ARG A 82 -0.45 11.79 -0.88
N LEU A 83 -1.44 12.63 -1.15
CA LEU A 83 -2.31 13.16 -0.11
C LEU A 83 -3.00 12.02 0.64
N GLY A 84 -3.02 12.11 1.98
CA GLY A 84 -3.61 11.09 2.86
C GLY A 84 -2.74 9.85 3.11
N ALA A 85 -1.52 9.78 2.56
CA ALA A 85 -0.57 8.73 2.92
C ALA A 85 0.79 9.30 3.31
N ARG A 86 1.55 8.49 4.06
CA ARG A 86 2.94 8.82 4.39
C ARG A 86 3.80 8.80 3.13
N ARG A 87 4.82 9.65 3.09
CA ARG A 87 5.86 9.62 2.05
C ARG A 87 6.50 8.23 2.03
N THR A 88 6.43 7.55 0.89
CA THR A 88 6.95 6.20 0.69
C THR A 88 8.17 6.25 -0.23
N ILE A 89 9.22 5.51 0.13
CA ILE A 89 10.38 5.28 -0.73
C ILE A 89 10.25 3.86 -1.27
N VAL A 90 10.39 3.71 -2.58
CA VAL A 90 10.37 2.40 -3.25
C VAL A 90 11.73 2.22 -3.91
N THR A 91 12.37 1.08 -3.68
CA THR A 91 13.73 0.81 -4.18
C THR A 91 13.81 -0.59 -4.78
N ALA A 92 14.46 -0.69 -5.93
CA ALA A 92 14.93 -1.92 -6.56
C ALA A 92 16.48 -1.96 -6.64
N ASN A 93 17.17 -1.00 -6.00
CA ASN A 93 18.61 -1.04 -5.84
C ASN A 93 19.02 -2.16 -4.87
N SER A 94 19.92 -3.05 -5.31
CA SER A 94 20.35 -4.22 -4.55
C SER A 94 21.02 -3.87 -3.22
N GLU A 95 21.81 -2.80 -3.17
CA GLU A 95 22.50 -2.37 -1.95
C GLU A 95 21.50 -1.87 -0.91
N ASN A 96 20.50 -1.10 -1.33
CA ASN A 96 19.42 -0.65 -0.44
C ASN A 96 18.60 -1.84 0.07
N VAL A 97 18.29 -2.80 -0.80
CA VAL A 97 17.53 -4.01 -0.44
C VAL A 97 18.31 -4.86 0.56
N GLU A 98 19.60 -5.10 0.33
CA GLU A 98 20.45 -5.82 1.27
C GLU A 98 20.53 -5.08 2.61
N TYR A 99 20.74 -3.77 2.58
CA TYR A 99 20.81 -2.97 3.79
C TYR A 99 19.52 -3.07 4.62
N MET A 100 18.36 -2.95 3.99
CA MET A 100 17.07 -3.00 4.65
C MET A 100 16.72 -4.41 5.16
N LEU A 101 17.01 -5.46 4.39
CA LEU A 101 16.52 -6.80 4.68
C LEU A 101 17.53 -7.69 5.43
N LYS A 102 18.81 -7.32 5.44
CA LYS A 102 19.89 -8.10 6.06
C LYS A 102 20.71 -7.27 7.04
N THR A 103 21.28 -6.16 6.61
CA THR A 103 22.27 -5.42 7.42
C THR A 103 21.64 -4.67 8.60
N ASN A 104 20.50 -4.01 8.38
CA ASN A 104 19.83 -3.17 9.38
C ASN A 104 18.32 -3.46 9.48
N PHE A 105 17.97 -4.75 9.45
CA PHE A 105 16.58 -5.22 9.45
C PHE A 105 15.72 -4.64 10.60
N ASN A 106 16.29 -4.51 11.80
CA ASN A 106 15.58 -4.00 12.98
C ASN A 106 15.11 -2.55 12.83
N ASN A 107 15.76 -1.76 11.97
CA ASN A 107 15.39 -0.37 11.72
C ASN A 107 14.29 -0.21 10.65
N PHE A 108 13.89 -1.30 9.99
CA PHE A 108 12.83 -1.32 8.97
C PHE A 108 11.70 -2.27 9.37
N PRO A 109 10.99 -2.02 10.50
CA PRO A 109 9.82 -2.81 10.88
C PRO A 109 8.71 -2.65 9.84
N LYS A 110 7.85 -3.68 9.68
CA LYS A 110 6.68 -3.61 8.78
C LYS A 110 5.72 -2.50 9.23
N GLY A 111 5.65 -2.29 10.54
CA GLY A 111 4.97 -1.16 11.16
C GLY A 111 3.46 -1.34 11.33
N LYS A 112 2.87 -0.43 12.11
CA LYS A 112 1.46 -0.49 12.54
C LYS A 112 0.43 -0.66 11.42
N PRO A 113 0.54 -0.01 10.24
CA PRO A 113 -0.46 -0.17 9.19
C PRO A 113 -0.55 -1.61 8.67
N PHE A 114 0.58 -2.33 8.64
CA PHE A 114 0.59 -3.74 8.27
C PHE A 114 -0.10 -4.59 9.36
N THR A 115 0.23 -4.29 10.62
CA THR A 115 -0.37 -4.92 11.81
C THR A 115 -1.88 -4.73 11.91
N GLU A 116 -2.37 -3.54 11.58
CA GLU A 116 -3.78 -3.17 11.64
C GLU A 116 -4.59 -3.77 10.47
N ILE A 117 -4.06 -3.75 9.24
CA ILE A 117 -4.77 -4.26 8.07
C ILE A 117 -4.83 -5.79 8.07
N LEU A 118 -3.74 -6.46 8.47
CA LEU A 118 -3.66 -7.92 8.44
C LEU A 118 -3.90 -8.57 9.81
N GLY A 119 -3.97 -7.79 10.89
CA GLY A 119 -4.15 -8.31 12.24
C GLY A 119 -5.46 -9.08 12.44
N ASP A 120 -6.57 -8.59 11.89
CA ASP A 120 -7.86 -9.27 12.01
C ASP A 120 -7.91 -10.59 11.21
N PHE A 121 -7.10 -10.70 10.15
CA PHE A 121 -7.08 -11.87 9.27
C PHE A 121 -5.99 -12.89 9.64
N LEU A 122 -4.79 -12.43 9.99
CA LEU A 122 -3.59 -13.25 10.25
C LEU A 122 -3.18 -13.26 11.73
N GLY A 123 -3.87 -12.52 12.58
CA GLY A 123 -3.57 -12.41 14.01
C GLY A 123 -2.15 -11.91 14.28
N TYR A 124 -1.51 -12.53 15.27
CA TYR A 124 -0.09 -12.31 15.62
C TYR A 124 0.84 -13.31 14.90
N GLY A 125 0.47 -13.73 13.69
CA GLY A 125 1.26 -14.64 12.88
C GLY A 125 2.55 -14.01 12.32
N ILE A 126 3.36 -14.84 11.67
CA ILE A 126 4.69 -14.49 11.13
C ILE A 126 4.70 -13.29 10.18
N PHE A 127 3.56 -12.95 9.57
CA PHE A 127 3.43 -11.79 8.70
C PHE A 127 3.24 -10.48 9.45
N ASN A 128 2.80 -10.53 10.71
CA ASN A 128 2.34 -9.38 11.47
C ASN A 128 3.31 -8.93 12.57
N VAL A 129 4.09 -9.87 13.10
CA VAL A 129 5.08 -9.61 14.15
C VAL A 129 6.41 -9.13 13.54
N ASP A 130 7.16 -8.34 14.31
CA ASP A 130 8.49 -7.84 13.97
C ASP A 130 9.51 -8.27 15.05
N GLY A 131 10.81 -8.09 14.76
CA GLY A 131 11.90 -8.33 15.71
C GLY A 131 12.13 -9.81 16.08
N GLU A 132 12.43 -10.07 17.36
CA GLU A 132 12.80 -11.43 17.81
C GLU A 132 11.64 -12.42 17.72
N LEU A 133 10.40 -11.95 17.93
CA LEU A 133 9.21 -12.80 17.81
C LEU A 133 9.04 -13.29 16.36
N TRP A 134 9.26 -12.40 15.39
CA TRP A 134 9.30 -12.77 13.97
C TRP A 134 10.40 -13.78 13.68
N ARG A 135 11.60 -13.59 14.25
CA ARG A 135 12.75 -14.48 14.06
C ARG A 135 12.46 -15.88 14.63
N MET A 136 11.86 -15.96 15.81
CA MET A 136 11.45 -17.22 16.44
C MET A 136 10.40 -17.94 15.60
N GLN A 137 9.32 -17.25 15.20
CA GLN A 137 8.27 -17.83 14.37
C GLN A 137 8.80 -18.29 13.01
N ARG A 138 9.68 -17.51 12.38
CA ARG A 138 10.33 -17.89 11.13
C ARG A 138 11.22 -19.12 11.28
N LYS A 139 11.96 -19.24 12.38
CA LYS A 139 12.78 -20.42 12.66
C LYS A 139 11.92 -21.68 12.80
N LEU A 140 10.84 -21.60 13.58
CA LEU A 140 9.90 -22.70 13.74
C LEU A 140 9.25 -23.11 12.42
N ALA A 141 8.75 -22.14 11.65
CA ALA A 141 8.18 -22.39 10.32
C ALA A 141 9.21 -23.02 9.37
N SER A 142 10.45 -22.54 9.37
CA SER A 142 11.52 -23.08 8.51
C SER A 142 11.83 -24.55 8.81
N HIS A 143 11.71 -24.98 10.07
CA HIS A 143 11.83 -26.39 10.43
C HIS A 143 10.64 -27.22 9.94
N ALA A 144 9.41 -26.71 10.10
CA ALA A 144 8.20 -27.38 9.61
C ALA A 144 8.17 -27.52 8.07
N PHE A 145 8.72 -26.54 7.36
CA PHE A 145 8.87 -26.54 5.90
C PHE A 145 10.24 -27.05 5.44
N SER A 146 10.95 -27.83 6.27
CA SER A 146 12.20 -28.47 5.86
C SER A 146 11.94 -29.54 4.80
N THR A 147 12.95 -29.83 3.97
CA THR A 147 12.85 -30.88 2.95
C THR A 147 12.46 -32.24 3.54
N ASN A 148 12.93 -32.55 4.75
CA ASN A 148 12.62 -33.81 5.42
C ASN A 148 11.15 -33.84 5.85
N SER A 149 10.66 -32.77 6.48
CA SER A 149 9.26 -32.65 6.90
C SER A 149 8.29 -32.68 5.72
N LEU A 150 8.63 -31.97 4.62
CA LEU A 150 7.82 -32.00 3.41
C LEU A 150 7.80 -33.40 2.78
N ARG A 151 8.95 -34.09 2.76
CA ARG A 151 9.02 -35.45 2.26
C ARG A 151 8.17 -36.39 3.11
N GLU A 152 8.23 -36.28 4.43
CA GLU A 152 7.42 -37.11 5.34
C GLU A 152 5.92 -36.90 5.09
N VAL A 153 5.45 -35.65 5.03
CA VAL A 153 4.05 -35.32 4.73
C VAL A 153 3.62 -35.84 3.35
N VAL A 154 4.46 -35.67 2.33
CA VAL A 154 4.15 -36.16 0.98
C VAL A 154 4.07 -37.68 0.96
N MET A 155 5.00 -38.38 1.62
CA MET A 155 4.98 -39.84 1.67
C MET A 155 3.78 -40.37 2.45
N SER A 156 3.42 -39.76 3.58
CA SER A 156 2.24 -40.18 4.34
C SER A 156 0.94 -40.01 3.55
N THR A 157 0.79 -38.92 2.81
CA THR A 157 -0.39 -38.70 1.96
C THR A 157 -0.43 -39.68 0.77
N LEU A 158 0.72 -39.96 0.16
CA LEU A 158 0.79 -40.95 -0.94
C LEU A 158 0.47 -42.37 -0.46
N GLU A 159 0.88 -42.72 0.75
CA GLU A 159 0.49 -43.98 1.36
C GLU A 159 -1.03 -43.98 1.57
N GLU A 160 -1.61 -43.01 2.28
CA GLU A 160 -3.06 -42.93 2.52
C GLU A 160 -3.91 -43.01 1.24
N GLU A 161 -3.57 -42.24 0.19
CA GLU A 161 -4.27 -42.26 -1.09
C GLU A 161 -4.02 -43.56 -1.88
N GLY A 162 -2.80 -44.11 -1.78
CA GLY A 162 -2.45 -45.42 -2.35
C GLY A 162 -3.22 -46.57 -1.69
N TRP A 163 -3.49 -46.48 -0.39
CA TRP A 163 -4.36 -47.43 0.33
C TRP A 163 -5.82 -47.32 -0.11
N ILE A 164 -6.32 -46.12 -0.44
CA ILE A 164 -7.69 -45.92 -0.95
C ILE A 164 -7.86 -46.45 -2.38
N ALA A 165 -6.80 -46.47 -3.18
CA ALA A 165 -6.87 -46.97 -4.56
C ALA A 165 -6.81 -48.52 -4.68
N VAL A 166 -6.55 -49.24 -3.59
CA VAL A 166 -6.35 -50.71 -3.57
C VAL A 166 -7.48 -51.44 -2.81
N VAL A 167 -8.47 -50.71 -2.29
CA VAL A 167 -9.69 -51.24 -1.65
C VAL A 167 -10.91 -50.96 -2.53
#